data_AF-A0A3R7A9Y6-F1
#
_entry.id   AF-A0A3R7A9Y6-F1
#
_cell.length_a   1.000
_cell.length_b   1.000
_cell.length_c   1.000
_cell.angle_alpha   90.00
_cell.angle_beta   90.00
_cell.angle_gamma   90.00
#
_symmetry.space_group_name_H-M   'P 1'
#
loop_
_entity.id
_entity.type
_entity.pdbx_description
1 polymer ?
#
loop_
_entity_poly.entity_id
_entity_poly.type
_entity_poly.pdbx_seq_one_letter_code
_entity_poly.pdbx_strand_id
1 'polypeptide(L)'
;MQSVKRKMVKNEPELSREEIREGGIGLAAKLVLDGNYGDARRALKKILKIYPDDTELMTLISATYLMEAKFKEAKRWLNKVFSIDPDYPKALYNLGVIHSEREKWEEAVEAYERAIEHYPSSAKNEIADAYQNLGCALWETGRKNEALDTWKTCLKYNPKQEYAKRNLKEFTNEYGLPKSPMPGMNDLWAFVDMKQNEYLAREGKENFEDIDEVTEVMGKIKAAWNERIAPKYGRRLDLMSTKEKIKLFKGTKVF
;
A
#
# COMPACT_ATOMS: atom_id res chain seq x y z
N MET A 1 8.01 -77.35 -16.22
CA MET A 1 7.67 -75.97 -16.65
C MET A 1 6.95 -75.29 -15.49
N GLN A 2 7.70 -74.61 -14.62
CA GLN A 2 7.14 -73.78 -13.56
C GLN A 2 7.30 -72.29 -13.89
N SER A 3 6.31 -71.55 -13.43
CA SER A 3 6.00 -70.15 -13.69
C SER A 3 7.13 -69.18 -13.36
N VAL A 4 7.32 -68.18 -14.24
CA VAL A 4 7.85 -66.88 -13.83
C VAL A 4 6.87 -65.81 -14.29
N LYS A 5 5.94 -65.44 -13.41
CA LYS A 5 5.17 -64.19 -13.49
C LYS A 5 5.49 -63.38 -12.24
N ARG A 6 5.86 -62.10 -12.46
CA ARG A 6 6.03 -60.98 -11.51
C ARG A 6 7.32 -61.03 -10.67
N LYS A 7 8.04 -59.93 -10.44
CA LYS A 7 7.59 -58.52 -10.28
C LYS A 7 8.58 -57.56 -10.96
N MET A 8 8.10 -56.69 -11.84
CA MET A 8 8.69 -55.37 -11.98
C MET A 8 8.03 -54.51 -10.89
N VAL A 9 8.74 -54.31 -9.77
CA VAL A 9 8.39 -53.23 -8.84
C VAL A 9 8.85 -51.96 -9.52
N LYS A 10 7.90 -51.17 -10.06
CA LYS A 10 8.17 -49.79 -10.46
C LYS A 10 8.45 -49.02 -9.17
N ASN A 11 9.72 -48.83 -8.83
CA ASN A 11 10.13 -47.78 -7.88
C ASN A 11 9.97 -46.44 -8.60
N GLU A 12 8.75 -45.91 -8.63
CA GLU A 12 8.57 -44.48 -8.85
C GLU A 12 9.07 -43.77 -7.59
N PRO A 13 9.92 -42.73 -7.68
CA PRO A 13 10.36 -42.00 -6.50
C PRO A 13 9.15 -41.39 -5.81
N GLU A 14 8.94 -41.72 -4.54
CA GLU A 14 7.92 -41.07 -3.71
C GLU A 14 8.30 -39.60 -3.52
N LEU A 15 7.37 -38.70 -3.79
CA LEU A 15 7.57 -37.27 -3.56
C LEU A 15 7.87 -37.02 -2.08
N SER A 16 8.87 -36.19 -1.82
CA SER A 16 9.14 -35.68 -0.49
C SER A 16 7.95 -34.85 0.02
N ARG A 17 7.86 -34.70 1.35
CA ARG A 17 6.79 -33.89 1.94
C ARG A 17 6.82 -32.44 1.43
N GLU A 18 8.01 -31.90 1.18
CA GLU A 18 8.16 -30.54 0.66
C GLU A 18 7.68 -30.43 -0.79
N GLU A 19 8.02 -31.39 -1.65
CA GLU A 19 7.49 -31.41 -3.03
C GLU A 19 5.96 -31.56 -3.05
N ILE A 20 5.39 -32.32 -2.10
CA ILE A 20 3.94 -32.41 -1.92
C ILE A 20 3.35 -31.06 -1.49
N ARG A 21 4.03 -30.34 -0.59
CA ARG A 21 3.61 -29.02 -0.11
C ARG A 21 3.62 -28.00 -1.24
N GLU A 22 4.75 -27.86 -1.93
CA GLU A 22 4.92 -26.93 -3.04
C GLU A 22 3.96 -27.24 -4.19
N GLY A 23 3.85 -28.51 -4.58
CA GLY A 23 2.90 -28.95 -5.60
C GLY A 23 1.45 -28.68 -5.22
N GLY A 24 1.10 -28.86 -3.94
CA GLY A 24 -0.22 -28.54 -3.40
C GLY A 24 -0.53 -27.03 -3.41
N ILE A 25 0.44 -26.19 -3.06
CA ILE A 25 0.34 -24.73 -3.15
C ILE A 25 0.17 -24.31 -4.61
N GLY A 26 0.98 -24.86 -5.53
CA GLY A 26 0.88 -24.58 -6.96
C GLY A 26 -0.49 -24.95 -7.55
N LEU A 27 -1.03 -26.11 -7.17
CA LEU A 27 -2.39 -26.52 -7.55
C LEU A 27 -3.44 -25.55 -6.99
N ALA A 28 -3.33 -25.16 -5.72
CA ALA A 28 -4.26 -24.22 -5.10
C ALA A 28 -4.22 -22.85 -5.79
N ALA A 29 -3.03 -22.34 -6.14
CA ALA A 29 -2.87 -21.09 -6.87
C ALA A 29 -3.56 -21.16 -8.24
N LYS A 30 -3.37 -22.25 -9.00
CA LYS A 30 -4.09 -22.45 -10.27
C LYS A 30 -5.60 -22.45 -10.07
N LEU A 31 -6.11 -23.16 -9.06
CA LEU A 31 -7.53 -23.21 -8.76
C LEU A 31 -8.09 -21.83 -8.38
N VAL A 32 -7.33 -21.00 -7.67
CA VAL A 32 -7.70 -19.60 -7.39
C VAL A 32 -7.81 -18.80 -8.68
N LEU A 33 -6.84 -18.93 -9.60
CA LEU A 33 -6.89 -18.26 -10.91
C LEU A 33 -8.08 -18.71 -11.76
N ASP A 34 -8.48 -19.98 -11.65
CA ASP A 34 -9.66 -20.53 -12.32
C ASP A 34 -10.99 -20.15 -11.60
N GLY A 35 -10.94 -19.38 -10.50
CA GLY A 35 -12.11 -19.01 -9.69
C GLY A 35 -12.66 -20.14 -8.80
N ASN A 36 -12.00 -21.30 -8.76
CA ASN A 36 -12.39 -22.49 -7.99
C ASN A 36 -11.91 -22.41 -6.54
N TYR A 37 -12.30 -21.37 -5.82
CA TYR A 37 -11.85 -21.08 -4.45
C TYR A 37 -12.15 -22.20 -3.44
N GLY A 38 -13.27 -22.91 -3.62
CA GLY A 38 -13.65 -24.04 -2.78
C GLY A 38 -12.65 -25.20 -2.88
N ASP A 39 -12.22 -25.55 -4.10
CA ASP A 39 -11.23 -26.60 -4.35
C ASP A 39 -9.84 -26.18 -3.90
N ALA A 40 -9.44 -24.93 -4.15
CA ALA A 40 -8.18 -24.39 -3.66
C ALA A 40 -8.05 -24.57 -2.13
N ARG A 41 -9.08 -24.20 -1.37
CA ARG A 41 -9.10 -24.42 0.09
C ARG A 41 -9.09 -25.89 0.48
N ARG A 42 -9.76 -26.76 -0.28
CA ARG A 42 -9.73 -28.21 -0.02
C ARG A 42 -8.32 -28.77 -0.21
N ALA A 43 -7.61 -28.35 -1.26
CA ALA A 43 -6.23 -28.74 -1.52
C ALA A 43 -5.31 -28.27 -0.39
N LEU A 44 -5.33 -26.96 -0.06
CA LEU A 44 -4.51 -26.40 1.02
C LEU A 44 -4.77 -27.09 2.37
N LYS A 45 -6.03 -27.35 2.72
CA LYS A 45 -6.37 -28.06 3.98
C LYS A 45 -5.88 -29.50 4.02
N LYS A 46 -5.71 -30.17 2.87
CA LYS A 46 -5.09 -31.51 2.83
C LYS A 46 -3.60 -31.43 3.14
N ILE A 47 -2.90 -30.43 2.59
CA ILE A 47 -1.47 -30.20 2.89
C ILE A 47 -1.28 -29.80 4.35
N LEU A 48 -2.16 -28.94 4.88
CA LEU A 48 -2.12 -28.53 6.29
C LEU A 48 -2.31 -29.70 7.27
N LYS A 49 -2.94 -30.81 6.87
CA LYS A 49 -2.97 -32.02 7.73
C LYS A 49 -1.60 -32.68 7.90
N ILE A 50 -0.70 -32.48 6.93
CA ILE A 50 0.68 -32.95 6.97
C ILE A 50 1.55 -31.96 7.74
N TYR A 51 1.24 -30.66 7.62
CA TYR A 51 1.95 -29.54 8.24
C TYR A 51 0.98 -28.67 9.08
N PRO A 52 0.60 -29.11 10.28
CA PRO A 52 -0.50 -28.51 11.05
C PRO A 52 -0.27 -27.06 11.47
N ASP A 53 0.98 -26.64 11.63
CA ASP A 53 1.37 -25.31 12.13
C ASP A 53 1.94 -24.40 11.02
N ASP A 54 1.72 -24.75 9.76
CA ASP A 54 2.21 -23.97 8.62
C ASP A 54 1.42 -22.67 8.43
N THR A 55 2.01 -21.57 8.90
CA THR A 55 1.42 -20.23 8.85
C THR A 55 1.20 -19.74 7.42
N GLU A 56 2.03 -20.15 6.46
CA GLU A 56 1.86 -19.79 5.06
C GLU A 56 0.62 -20.47 4.47
N LEU A 57 0.43 -21.77 4.69
CA LEU A 57 -0.76 -22.49 4.24
C LEU A 57 -2.03 -21.93 4.88
N MET A 58 -2.01 -21.62 6.17
CA MET A 58 -3.14 -20.97 6.85
C MET A 58 -3.45 -19.60 6.26
N THR A 59 -2.41 -18.82 5.95
CA THR A 59 -2.55 -17.49 5.32
C THR A 59 -3.10 -17.59 3.90
N LEU A 60 -2.67 -18.57 3.10
CA LEU A 60 -3.22 -18.85 1.77
C LEU A 60 -4.69 -19.28 1.83
N ILE A 61 -5.09 -20.06 2.83
CA ILE A 61 -6.50 -20.40 3.06
C ILE A 61 -7.30 -19.13 3.39
N SER A 62 -6.77 -18.26 4.25
CA SER A 62 -7.38 -16.96 4.55
C SER A 62 -7.55 -16.10 3.30
N ALA A 63 -6.48 -15.92 2.52
CA ALA A 63 -6.51 -15.17 1.27
C ALA A 63 -7.56 -15.72 0.29
N THR A 64 -7.70 -17.05 0.21
CA THR A 64 -8.72 -17.69 -0.63
C THR A 64 -10.16 -17.41 -0.13
N TYR A 65 -10.37 -17.16 1.17
CA TYR A 65 -11.66 -16.66 1.66
C TYR A 65 -11.86 -15.18 1.35
N LEU A 66 -10.80 -14.36 1.36
CA LEU A 66 -10.87 -12.94 0.98
C LEU A 66 -11.30 -12.77 -0.48
N MET A 67 -10.84 -13.63 -1.39
CA MET A 67 -11.29 -13.64 -2.79
C MET A 67 -12.82 -13.81 -2.96
N GLU A 68 -13.50 -14.35 -1.95
CA GLU A 68 -14.97 -14.49 -1.91
C GLU A 68 -15.65 -13.49 -0.96
N ALA A 69 -14.93 -12.47 -0.48
CA ALA A 69 -15.37 -11.52 0.55
C ALA A 69 -15.87 -12.19 1.86
N LYS A 70 -15.41 -13.43 2.15
CA LYS A 70 -15.76 -14.20 3.35
C LYS A 70 -14.87 -13.79 4.53
N PHE A 71 -15.03 -12.54 4.97
CA PHE A 71 -14.15 -11.89 5.94
C PHE A 71 -14.16 -12.55 7.33
N LYS A 72 -15.29 -13.13 7.75
CA LYS A 72 -15.38 -13.81 9.06
C LYS A 72 -14.52 -15.07 9.08
N GLU A 73 -14.57 -15.86 8.01
CA GLU A 73 -13.80 -17.07 7.82
C GLU A 73 -12.31 -16.76 7.64
N ALA A 74 -11.98 -15.76 6.82
CA ALA A 74 -10.61 -15.29 6.65
C ALA A 74 -10.00 -14.91 8.00
N LYS A 75 -10.67 -14.06 8.79
CA LYS A 75 -10.19 -13.65 10.11
C LYS A 75 -10.02 -14.83 11.08
N ARG A 76 -10.88 -15.85 11.03
CA ARG A 76 -10.69 -17.08 11.84
C ARG A 76 -9.40 -17.82 11.49
N TRP A 77 -8.99 -17.82 10.21
CA TRP A 77 -7.71 -18.40 9.81
C TRP A 77 -6.53 -17.52 10.20
N LEU A 78 -6.63 -16.21 10.03
CA LEU A 78 -5.59 -15.28 10.50
C LEU A 78 -5.36 -15.39 12.00
N ASN A 79 -6.42 -15.52 12.81
CA ASN A 79 -6.29 -15.72 14.26
C ASN A 79 -5.49 -16.99 14.61
N LYS A 80 -5.54 -18.04 13.78
CA LYS A 80 -4.68 -19.22 13.97
C LYS A 80 -3.23 -18.91 13.65
N VAL A 81 -2.98 -18.16 12.58
CA VAL A 81 -1.63 -17.69 12.25
C VAL A 81 -1.07 -16.87 13.41
N PHE A 82 -1.81 -15.88 13.90
CA PHE A 82 -1.38 -15.03 15.02
C PHE A 82 -1.20 -15.76 16.35
N SER A 83 -1.80 -16.94 16.52
CA SER A 83 -1.54 -17.79 17.70
C SER A 83 -0.19 -18.52 17.64
N ILE A 84 0.41 -18.63 16.45
CA ILE A 84 1.71 -19.26 16.20
C ILE A 84 2.78 -18.18 16.02
N ASP A 85 2.50 -17.20 15.18
CA ASP A 85 3.37 -16.07 14.86
C ASP A 85 2.53 -14.78 14.79
N PRO A 86 2.50 -13.98 15.87
CA PRO A 86 1.75 -12.72 15.95
C PRO A 86 2.14 -11.66 14.91
N ASP A 87 3.35 -11.78 14.36
CA ASP A 87 3.96 -10.77 13.50
C ASP A 87 4.17 -11.27 12.06
N TYR A 88 3.51 -12.37 11.70
CA TYR A 88 3.62 -12.93 10.35
C TYR A 88 3.11 -11.93 9.29
N PRO A 89 3.99 -11.40 8.41
CA PRO A 89 3.70 -10.19 7.64
C PRO A 89 2.61 -10.39 6.59
N LYS A 90 2.54 -11.55 5.94
CA LYS A 90 1.46 -11.87 4.97
C LYS A 90 0.08 -11.96 5.65
N ALA A 91 0.03 -12.37 6.92
CA ALA A 91 -1.22 -12.41 7.68
C ALA A 91 -1.64 -11.00 8.16
N LEU A 92 -0.68 -10.19 8.61
CA LEU A 92 -0.91 -8.77 8.93
C LEU A 92 -1.42 -7.99 7.71
N TYR A 93 -0.82 -8.19 6.53
CA TYR A 93 -1.29 -7.61 5.28
C TYR A 93 -2.75 -8.00 4.98
N ASN A 94 -3.08 -9.29 5.08
CA ASN A 94 -4.46 -9.75 4.87
C ASN A 94 -5.44 -9.23 5.93
N LEU A 95 -4.97 -8.99 7.16
CA LEU A 95 -5.76 -8.33 8.20
C LEU A 95 -6.05 -6.87 7.81
N GLY A 96 -5.05 -6.16 7.30
CA GLY A 96 -5.22 -4.81 6.73
C GLY A 96 -6.26 -4.78 5.63
N VAL A 97 -6.24 -5.76 4.71
CA VAL A 97 -7.26 -5.89 3.65
C VAL A 97 -8.66 -6.05 4.24
N ILE A 98 -8.83 -6.91 5.25
CA ILE A 98 -10.13 -7.07 5.94
C ILE A 98 -10.61 -5.77 6.59
N HIS A 99 -9.69 -4.99 7.15
CA HIS A 99 -10.03 -3.70 7.77
C HIS A 99 -10.41 -2.66 6.70
N SER A 100 -9.64 -2.55 5.61
CA SER A 100 -9.97 -1.69 4.47
C SER A 100 -11.35 -1.99 3.87
N GLU A 101 -11.66 -3.27 3.62
CA GLU A 101 -12.96 -3.70 3.09
C GLU A 101 -14.14 -3.45 4.05
N ARG A 102 -13.85 -3.12 5.31
CA ARG A 102 -14.85 -2.75 6.33
C ARG A 102 -14.80 -1.27 6.68
N GLU A 103 -14.09 -0.47 5.91
CA GLU A 103 -13.91 0.97 6.11
C GLU A 103 -13.32 1.31 7.49
N LYS A 104 -12.57 0.36 8.06
CA LYS A 104 -11.82 0.48 9.32
C LYS A 104 -10.42 0.97 9.01
N TRP A 105 -10.33 2.21 8.51
CA TRP A 105 -9.14 2.72 7.84
C TRP A 105 -7.94 2.83 8.78
N GLU A 106 -8.13 3.31 10.01
CA GLU A 106 -7.07 3.41 11.02
C GLU A 106 -6.53 2.02 11.41
N GLU A 107 -7.42 1.03 11.63
CA GLU A 107 -6.96 -0.34 11.90
C GLU A 107 -6.27 -0.98 10.67
N ALA A 108 -6.63 -0.57 9.45
CA ALA A 108 -5.96 -1.00 8.23
C ALA A 108 -4.55 -0.40 8.12
N VAL A 109 -4.40 0.90 8.42
CA VAL A 109 -3.11 1.59 8.50
C VAL A 109 -2.17 0.83 9.44
N GLU A 110 -2.59 0.58 10.68
CA GLU A 110 -1.79 -0.14 11.67
C GLU A 110 -1.36 -1.53 11.17
N ALA A 111 -2.30 -2.29 10.59
CA ALA A 111 -2.01 -3.63 10.10
C ALA A 111 -1.02 -3.64 8.92
N TYR A 112 -1.14 -2.68 7.99
CA TYR A 112 -0.20 -2.56 6.87
C TYR A 112 1.18 -2.08 7.32
N GLU A 113 1.26 -1.12 8.23
CA GLU A 113 2.53 -0.64 8.81
C GLU A 113 3.28 -1.80 9.48
N ARG A 114 2.60 -2.56 10.36
CA ARG A 114 3.19 -3.75 10.97
C ARG A 114 3.59 -4.80 9.93
N ALA A 115 2.79 -5.03 8.89
CA ALA A 115 3.17 -5.96 7.82
C ALA A 115 4.48 -5.55 7.15
N ILE A 116 4.64 -4.25 6.85
CA ILE A 116 5.85 -3.68 6.23
C ILE A 116 7.07 -3.85 7.14
N GLU A 117 6.93 -3.62 8.45
CA GLU A 117 8.00 -3.76 9.44
C GLU A 117 8.56 -5.20 9.51
N HIS A 118 7.69 -6.20 9.31
CA HIS A 118 8.04 -7.61 9.44
C HIS A 118 8.33 -8.33 8.13
N TYR A 119 8.07 -7.71 6.97
CA TYR A 119 8.47 -8.30 5.69
C TYR A 119 10.01 -8.37 5.59
N PRO A 120 10.58 -9.50 5.12
CA PRO A 120 12.00 -9.56 4.85
C PRO A 120 12.36 -8.59 3.71
N SER A 121 13.56 -8.01 3.75
CA SER A 121 14.02 -7.03 2.75
C SER A 121 14.06 -7.57 1.31
N SER A 122 14.04 -8.89 1.14
CA SER A 122 13.92 -9.58 -0.16
C SER A 122 12.51 -9.54 -0.74
N ALA A 123 11.45 -9.38 0.07
CA ALA A 123 10.04 -9.36 -0.34
C ALA A 123 9.61 -8.00 -0.91
N LYS A 124 10.37 -7.48 -1.89
CA LYS A 124 10.17 -6.13 -2.42
C LYS A 124 8.79 -5.91 -3.03
N ASN A 125 8.22 -6.93 -3.65
CA ASN A 125 6.91 -6.80 -4.29
C ASN A 125 5.79 -6.75 -3.24
N GLU A 126 5.87 -7.61 -2.22
CA GLU A 126 4.93 -7.64 -1.11
C GLU A 126 4.99 -6.35 -0.28
N ILE A 127 6.19 -5.84 -0.04
CA ILE A 127 6.38 -4.53 0.61
C ILE A 127 5.76 -3.42 -0.25
N ALA A 128 5.95 -3.46 -1.57
CA ALA A 128 5.34 -2.48 -2.46
C ALA A 128 3.81 -2.54 -2.43
N ASP A 129 3.22 -3.74 -2.44
CA ASP A 129 1.76 -3.93 -2.37
C ASP A 129 1.20 -3.44 -1.02
N ALA A 130 1.90 -3.71 0.08
CA ALA A 130 1.55 -3.20 1.39
C ALA A 130 1.61 -1.66 1.44
N TYR A 131 2.67 -1.02 0.92
CA TYR A 131 2.71 0.44 0.80
C TYR A 131 1.60 0.98 -0.10
N GLN A 132 1.24 0.28 -1.20
CA GLN A 132 0.16 0.75 -2.06
C GLN A 132 -1.17 0.82 -1.30
N ASN A 133 -1.50 -0.21 -0.52
CA ASN A 133 -2.73 -0.25 0.26
C ASN A 133 -2.68 0.65 1.49
N LEU A 134 -1.52 0.78 2.14
CA LEU A 134 -1.31 1.77 3.21
C LEU A 134 -1.60 3.18 2.70
N GLY A 135 -1.11 3.54 1.51
CA GLY A 135 -1.38 4.85 0.92
C GLY A 135 -2.87 5.07 0.65
N CYS A 136 -3.62 4.03 0.26
CA CYS A 136 -5.08 4.12 0.12
C CYS A 136 -5.75 4.33 1.48
N ALA A 137 -5.37 3.57 2.51
CA ALA A 137 -5.94 3.71 3.84
C ALA A 137 -5.66 5.10 4.44
N LEU A 138 -4.41 5.60 4.33
CA LEU A 138 -4.02 6.95 4.75
C LEU A 138 -4.80 8.05 4.02
N TRP A 139 -5.12 7.82 2.75
CA TRP A 139 -5.92 8.76 1.97
C TRP A 139 -7.34 8.88 2.55
N GLU A 140 -7.97 7.74 2.87
CA GLU A 140 -9.31 7.69 3.46
C GLU A 140 -9.36 8.27 4.88
N THR A 141 -8.28 8.16 5.67
CA THR A 141 -8.18 8.83 6.98
C THR A 141 -7.86 10.34 6.86
N GLY A 142 -7.76 10.89 5.65
CA GLY A 142 -7.43 12.31 5.42
C GLY A 142 -5.95 12.68 5.57
N ARG A 143 -5.07 11.72 5.84
CA ARG A 143 -3.60 11.88 5.92
C ARG A 143 -2.99 11.94 4.52
N LYS A 144 -3.44 12.91 3.71
CA LYS A 144 -3.20 12.97 2.26
C LYS A 144 -1.72 13.09 1.90
N ASN A 145 -0.96 13.93 2.60
CA ASN A 145 0.47 14.09 2.31
C ASN A 145 1.23 12.79 2.56
N GLU A 146 0.92 12.09 3.65
CA GLU A 146 1.52 10.80 3.99
C GLU A 146 1.11 9.72 2.98
N ALA A 147 -0.14 9.73 2.51
CA ALA A 147 -0.60 8.84 1.44
C ALA A 147 0.21 9.01 0.15
N LEU A 148 0.45 10.26 -0.27
CA LEU A 148 1.24 10.56 -1.46
C LEU A 148 2.69 10.08 -1.32
N ASP A 149 3.33 10.33 -0.18
CA ASP A 149 4.70 9.89 0.06
C ASP A 149 4.81 8.37 0.20
N THR A 150 3.77 7.75 0.73
CA THR A 150 3.62 6.29 0.80
C THR A 150 3.53 5.67 -0.60
N TRP A 151 2.71 6.21 -1.51
CA TRP A 151 2.66 5.73 -2.89
C TRP A 151 3.97 5.99 -3.65
N LYS A 152 4.67 7.09 -3.40
CA LYS A 152 6.04 7.31 -3.93
C LYS A 152 7.00 6.24 -3.41
N THR A 153 6.89 5.86 -2.13
CA THR A 153 7.72 4.83 -1.51
C THR A 153 7.41 3.45 -2.07
N CYS A 154 6.14 3.10 -2.29
CA CYS A 154 5.73 1.91 -3.04
C CYS A 154 6.51 1.78 -4.37
N LEU A 155 6.60 2.87 -5.15
CA LEU A 155 7.30 2.86 -6.44
C LEU A 155 8.82 2.74 -6.33
N LYS A 156 9.43 3.00 -5.17
CA LYS A 156 10.86 2.70 -4.92
C LYS A 156 11.10 1.20 -4.79
N TYR A 157 10.15 0.45 -4.20
CA TYR A 157 10.23 -1.00 -4.06
C TYR A 157 9.83 -1.71 -5.35
N ASN A 158 8.74 -1.27 -5.99
CA ASN A 158 8.30 -1.79 -7.27
C ASN A 158 7.94 -0.65 -8.24
N PRO A 159 8.88 -0.25 -9.13
CA PRO A 159 8.65 0.80 -10.12
C PRO A 159 7.56 0.47 -11.16
N LYS A 160 7.07 -0.77 -11.20
CA LYS A 160 5.99 -1.20 -12.12
C LYS A 160 4.62 -1.23 -11.45
N GLN A 161 4.48 -0.92 -10.17
CA GLN A 161 3.19 -0.97 -9.49
C GLN A 161 2.21 0.06 -10.08
N GLU A 162 1.21 -0.41 -10.81
CA GLU A 162 0.32 0.41 -11.63
C GLU A 162 -0.67 1.21 -10.79
N TYR A 163 -1.17 0.63 -9.69
CA TYR A 163 -2.13 1.28 -8.81
C TYR A 163 -1.53 2.52 -8.14
N ALA A 164 -0.29 2.44 -7.63
CA ALA A 164 0.39 3.58 -7.04
C ALA A 164 0.66 4.69 -8.07
N LYS A 165 1.06 4.34 -9.31
CA LYS A 165 1.20 5.32 -10.41
C LYS A 165 -0.12 6.01 -10.73
N ARG A 166 -1.21 5.23 -10.81
CA ARG A 166 -2.55 5.76 -11.09
C ARG A 166 -3.00 6.70 -9.99
N ASN A 167 -2.84 6.31 -8.72
CA ASN A 167 -3.22 7.15 -7.58
C ASN A 167 -2.40 8.44 -7.54
N LEU A 168 -1.09 8.39 -7.73
CA LEU A 168 -0.26 9.59 -7.81
C LEU A 168 -0.70 10.51 -8.96
N LYS A 169 -0.95 9.97 -10.16
CA LYS A 169 -1.45 10.77 -11.30
C LYS A 169 -2.83 11.39 -11.02
N GLU A 170 -3.70 10.64 -10.36
CA GLU A 170 -5.06 11.09 -10.06
C GLU A 170 -5.06 12.20 -9.02
N PHE A 171 -4.27 12.04 -7.96
CA PHE A 171 -4.37 12.89 -6.78
C PHE A 171 -3.28 13.97 -6.67
N THR A 172 -2.26 13.94 -7.53
CA THR A 172 -1.22 14.99 -7.54
C THR A 172 -1.28 15.92 -8.74
N ASN A 173 -0.87 17.16 -8.53
CA ASN A 173 -0.58 18.11 -9.59
C ASN A 173 0.85 17.89 -10.13
N GLU A 174 1.28 18.72 -11.09
CA GLU A 174 2.62 18.62 -11.70
C GLU A 174 3.77 18.78 -10.68
N TYR A 175 3.51 19.35 -9.49
CA TYR A 175 4.48 19.52 -8.42
C TYR A 175 4.66 18.28 -7.54
N GLY A 176 3.84 17.23 -7.74
CA GLY A 176 3.78 16.07 -6.85
C GLY A 176 3.11 16.35 -5.50
N LEU A 177 2.36 17.45 -5.43
CA LEU A 177 1.53 17.87 -4.29
C LEU A 177 0.06 17.51 -4.56
N PRO A 178 -0.80 17.42 -3.54
CA PRO A 178 -2.23 17.20 -3.75
C PRO A 178 -2.81 18.21 -4.76
N LYS A 179 -3.68 17.75 -5.67
CA LYS A 179 -4.39 18.65 -6.58
C LYS A 179 -5.21 19.67 -5.79
N SER A 180 -5.24 20.91 -6.30
CA SER A 180 -6.11 21.94 -5.76
C SER A 180 -7.57 21.46 -5.82
N PRO A 181 -8.37 21.67 -4.76
CA PRO A 181 -9.81 21.43 -4.83
C PRO A 181 -10.51 22.40 -5.80
N MET A 182 -9.87 23.53 -6.12
CA MET A 182 -10.34 24.51 -7.10
C MET A 182 -9.60 24.34 -8.43
N PRO A 183 -10.29 23.99 -9.52
CA PRO A 183 -9.69 23.89 -10.85
C PRO A 183 -8.99 25.18 -11.26
N GLY A 184 -7.81 25.06 -11.89
CA GLY A 184 -7.01 26.21 -12.33
C GLY A 184 -6.20 26.90 -11.23
N MET A 185 -6.35 26.53 -9.96
CA MET A 185 -5.57 27.12 -8.85
C MET A 185 -4.36 26.29 -8.42
N ASN A 186 -3.90 25.33 -9.23
CA ASN A 186 -2.79 24.44 -8.84
C ASN A 186 -1.50 25.19 -8.50
N ASP A 187 -1.16 26.26 -9.22
CA ASP A 187 0.07 27.04 -8.95
C ASP A 187 -0.02 27.81 -7.63
N LEU A 188 -1.16 28.46 -7.38
CA LEU A 188 -1.43 29.15 -6.11
C LEU A 188 -1.45 28.14 -4.95
N TRP A 189 -2.14 27.02 -5.12
CA TRP A 189 -2.25 25.99 -4.08
C TRP A 189 -0.90 25.35 -3.77
N ALA A 190 -0.09 25.07 -4.80
CA ALA A 190 1.28 24.60 -4.62
C ALA A 190 2.14 25.63 -3.87
N PHE A 191 2.02 26.91 -4.20
CA PHE A 191 2.72 27.98 -3.48
C PHE A 191 2.27 28.05 -2.01
N VAL A 192 0.97 27.97 -1.75
CA VAL A 192 0.39 27.94 -0.41
C VAL A 192 0.96 26.77 0.40
N ASP A 193 0.86 25.56 -0.13
CA ASP A 193 1.31 24.34 0.56
C ASP A 193 2.81 24.40 0.86
N MET A 194 3.64 24.81 -0.10
CA MET A 194 5.08 24.98 0.11
C MET A 194 5.40 25.98 1.22
N LYS A 195 4.66 27.10 1.30
CA LYS A 195 4.94 28.16 2.28
C LYS A 195 4.36 27.87 3.65
N GLN A 196 3.22 27.20 3.71
CA GLN A 196 2.68 26.65 4.94
C GLN A 196 3.67 25.65 5.55
N ASN A 197 4.19 24.70 4.76
CA ASN A 197 5.15 23.72 5.24
C ASN A 197 6.47 24.36 5.67
N GLU A 198 6.93 25.41 4.99
CA GLU A 198 8.10 26.21 5.39
C GLU A 198 7.90 26.90 6.75
N TYR A 199 6.71 27.46 6.99
CA TYR A 199 6.36 28.06 8.28
C TYR A 199 6.36 27.01 9.40
N LEU A 200 5.61 25.92 9.22
CA LEU A 200 5.48 24.86 10.22
C LEU A 200 6.85 24.26 10.58
N ALA A 201 7.69 23.98 9.58
CA ALA A 201 9.04 23.48 9.80
C ALA A 201 9.94 24.47 10.57
N ARG A 202 9.83 25.77 10.27
CA ARG A 202 10.57 26.82 10.98
C ARG A 202 10.16 26.91 12.45
N GLU A 203 8.88 26.78 12.74
CA GLU A 203 8.33 26.84 14.09
C GLU A 203 8.43 25.49 14.84
N GLY A 204 8.94 24.43 14.18
CA GLY A 204 9.05 23.09 14.77
C GLY A 204 7.70 22.43 15.03
N LYS A 205 6.67 22.79 14.26
CA LYS A 205 5.29 22.30 14.40
C LYS A 205 4.91 21.38 13.24
N GLU A 206 4.01 20.44 13.49
CA GLU A 206 3.41 19.60 12.44
C GLU A 206 2.10 20.18 11.90
N ASN A 207 1.39 20.95 12.72
CA ASN A 207 0.10 21.56 12.39
C ASN A 207 -0.01 22.96 13.01
N PHE A 208 -0.96 23.75 12.52
CA PHE A 208 -1.34 25.00 13.16
C PHE A 208 -2.06 24.74 14.49
N GLU A 209 -1.86 25.64 15.45
CA GLU A 209 -2.45 25.58 16.78
C GLU A 209 -3.93 25.97 16.78
N ASP A 210 -4.26 27.02 16.02
CA ASP A 210 -5.62 27.56 15.94
C ASP A 210 -5.90 28.26 14.60
N ILE A 211 -7.14 28.71 14.45
CA ILE A 211 -7.63 29.37 13.23
C ILE A 211 -7.07 30.78 13.04
N ASP A 212 -6.65 31.45 14.11
CA ASP A 212 -6.08 32.80 14.05
C ASP A 212 -4.67 32.72 13.46
N GLU A 213 -3.86 31.74 13.90
CA GLU A 213 -2.56 31.42 13.31
C GLU A 213 -2.70 31.07 11.83
N VAL A 214 -3.65 30.19 11.47
CA VAL A 214 -3.94 29.85 10.06
C VAL A 214 -4.27 31.11 9.27
N THR A 215 -5.13 31.97 9.79
CA THR A 215 -5.61 33.17 9.09
C THR A 215 -4.46 34.16 8.88
N GLU A 216 -3.62 34.36 9.89
CA GLU A 216 -2.44 35.22 9.81
C GLU A 216 -1.44 34.71 8.76
N VAL A 217 -1.06 33.44 8.86
CA VAL A 217 -0.08 32.79 7.98
C VAL A 217 -0.59 32.78 6.54
N MET A 218 -1.85 32.38 6.33
CA MET A 218 -2.48 32.40 5.01
C MET A 218 -2.63 33.81 4.44
N GLY A 219 -2.87 34.81 5.29
CA GLY A 219 -2.87 36.21 4.90
C GLY A 219 -1.53 36.65 4.34
N LYS A 220 -0.43 36.34 5.04
CA LYS A 220 0.94 36.64 4.60
C LYS A 220 1.29 35.92 3.29
N ILE A 221 0.94 34.64 3.16
CA ILE A 221 1.16 33.85 1.94
C ILE A 221 0.39 34.45 0.76
N LYS A 222 -0.90 34.76 0.92
CA LYS A 222 -1.72 35.37 -0.13
C LYS A 222 -1.21 36.75 -0.52
N ALA A 223 -0.79 37.58 0.44
CA ALA A 223 -0.18 38.87 0.15
C ALA A 223 1.11 38.70 -0.67
N ALA A 224 2.00 37.79 -0.27
CA ALA A 224 3.21 37.50 -1.03
C ALA A 224 2.92 37.03 -2.46
N TRP A 225 1.92 36.17 -2.64
CA TRP A 225 1.48 35.76 -3.98
C TRP A 225 1.00 36.97 -4.81
N ASN A 226 0.08 37.77 -4.25
CA ASN A 226 -0.56 38.89 -4.94
C ASN A 226 0.40 40.05 -5.22
N GLU A 227 1.43 40.25 -4.42
CA GLU A 227 2.38 41.36 -4.57
C GLU A 227 3.62 40.97 -5.39
N ARG A 228 4.06 39.71 -5.28
CA ARG A 228 5.39 39.29 -5.78
C ARG A 228 5.33 38.30 -6.92
N ILE A 229 4.31 37.43 -6.95
CA ILE A 229 4.19 36.37 -7.95
C ILE A 229 3.20 36.79 -9.05
N ALA A 230 1.93 36.96 -8.71
CA ALA A 230 0.86 37.14 -9.69
C ALA A 230 1.09 38.32 -10.66
N PRO A 231 1.52 39.52 -10.21
CA PRO A 231 1.70 40.65 -11.12
C PRO A 231 2.89 40.50 -12.06
N LYS A 232 3.96 39.84 -11.60
CA LYS A 232 5.22 39.71 -12.35
C LYS A 232 5.22 38.51 -13.29
N TYR A 233 4.58 37.43 -12.87
CA TYR A 233 4.62 36.15 -13.56
C TYR A 233 3.28 35.81 -14.20
N GLY A 234 2.12 35.96 -13.54
CA GLY A 234 0.79 35.82 -14.16
C GLY A 234 0.71 34.67 -15.19
N ARG A 235 0.34 34.99 -16.44
CA ARG A 235 0.32 34.03 -17.57
C ARG A 235 1.68 33.43 -17.96
N ARG A 236 2.79 34.08 -17.59
CA ARG A 236 4.14 33.54 -17.80
C ARG A 236 4.40 32.31 -16.94
N LEU A 237 3.67 32.12 -15.84
CA LEU A 237 3.75 30.86 -15.08
C LEU A 237 3.43 29.68 -16.00
N ASP A 238 2.43 29.78 -16.87
CA ASP A 238 2.04 28.71 -17.81
C ASP A 238 3.16 28.34 -18.79
N LEU A 239 4.13 29.23 -19.01
CA LEU A 239 5.29 29.02 -19.89
C LEU A 239 6.53 28.53 -19.14
N MET A 240 6.52 28.58 -17.81
CA MET A 240 7.63 28.12 -16.99
C MET A 240 7.56 26.60 -16.80
N SER A 241 8.71 25.95 -16.84
CA SER A 241 8.80 24.55 -16.42
C SER A 241 8.47 24.41 -14.92
N THR A 242 7.97 23.24 -14.52
CA THR A 242 7.69 22.93 -13.11
C THR A 242 8.91 23.20 -12.22
N LYS A 243 10.12 22.90 -12.70
CA LYS A 243 11.39 23.16 -11.97
C LYS A 243 11.63 24.65 -11.73
N GLU A 244 11.36 25.50 -12.73
CA GLU A 244 11.48 26.94 -12.58
C GLU A 244 10.44 27.51 -11.63
N LYS A 245 9.19 27.02 -11.71
CA LYS A 245 8.12 27.42 -10.78
C LYS A 245 8.46 27.03 -9.34
N ILE A 246 8.91 25.80 -9.10
CA ILE A 246 9.36 25.36 -7.77
C ILE A 246 10.50 26.26 -7.24
N LYS A 247 11.48 26.58 -8.08
CA LYS A 247 12.59 27.47 -7.71
C LYS A 247 12.08 28.87 -7.34
N LEU A 248 11.16 29.42 -8.14
CA LEU A 248 10.52 30.71 -7.89
C LEU A 248 9.75 30.70 -6.57
N PHE A 249 8.90 29.69 -6.35
CA PHE A 249 8.07 29.57 -5.15
C PHE A 249 8.93 29.45 -3.90
N LYS A 250 9.91 28.54 -3.90
CA LYS A 250 10.87 28.41 -2.79
C LYS A 250 11.65 29.70 -2.52
N GLY A 251 12.14 30.36 -3.57
CA GLY A 251 12.91 31.60 -3.46
C GLY A 251 12.10 32.84 -3.04
N THR A 252 10.78 32.76 -3.03
CA THR A 252 9.92 33.89 -2.64
C THR A 252 9.80 33.94 -1.12
N LYS A 253 10.43 34.94 -0.49
CA LYS A 253 10.35 35.14 0.95
C LYS A 253 8.90 35.45 1.39
N VAL A 254 8.43 34.83 2.46
CA VAL A 254 7.13 35.11 3.09
C VAL A 254 7.30 35.44 4.57
N PHE A 255 8.05 34.61 5.30
CA PHE A 255 8.35 34.76 6.73
C PHE A 255 9.79 35.19 6.99
#